data_AF-A0A8T6WBR4-F1
#
_entry.id   AF-A0A8T6WBR4-F1
#
_cell.length_a   1.000
_cell.length_b   1.000
_cell.length_c   1.000
_cell.angle_alpha   90.00
_cell.angle_beta   90.00
_cell.angle_gamma   90.00
#
_symmetry.space_group_name_H-M   'P 1'
#
loop_
_entity.id
_entity.type
_entity.pdbx_description
1 polymer ?
#
loop_
_entity_poly.entity_id
_entity_poly.type
_entity_poly.pdbx_seq_one_letter_code
_entity_poly.pdbx_strand_id
1 'polypeptide(L)'
;PLVLVSLAATLIVGFTAGIKALAGYLGGAIFSGFLFAILMANSGGLWDNAKKYIEAGNYGGTGSDAHKAAVVGDTVGDPFKDTAGPSLNTLITVMSQTASLFAPLIITFALIGV
;
A
#
# COMPACT_ATOMS: atom_id res chain seq x y z
N PRO A 1 13.53 -3.61 -3.44
CA PRO A 1 13.72 -2.35 -2.67
C PRO A 1 12.74 -2.20 -1.49
N LEU A 2 11.42 -2.21 -1.73
CA LEU A 2 10.43 -1.95 -0.67
C LEU A 2 10.36 -3.04 0.41
N VAL A 3 10.39 -4.32 0.00
CA VAL A 3 10.39 -5.47 0.93
C VAL A 3 11.61 -5.46 1.87
N LEU A 4 12.78 -5.11 1.35
CA LEU A 4 14.00 -4.97 2.15
C LEU A 4 13.86 -3.86 3.20
N VAL A 5 13.28 -2.72 2.81
CA VAL A 5 13.03 -1.60 3.72
C VAL A 5 12.03 -2.00 4.80
N SER A 6 10.94 -2.69 4.46
CA SER A 6 9.94 -3.12 5.46
C SER A 6 10.49 -4.16 6.43
N LEU A 7 11.31 -5.10 5.94
CA LEU A 7 12.02 -6.07 6.79
C LEU A 7 12.96 -5.35 7.76
N ALA A 8 13.85 -4.50 7.22
CA ALA A 8 14.81 -3.76 8.04
C ALA A 8 14.10 -2.87 9.08
N ALA A 9 13.08 -2.12 8.67
CA ALA A 9 12.33 -1.25 9.57
C ALA A 9 11.63 -2.05 10.69
N THR A 10 10.99 -3.18 10.36
CA THR A 10 10.32 -4.03 11.35
C THR A 10 11.31 -4.57 12.39
N LEU A 11 12.48 -5.03 11.95
CA LEU A 11 13.52 -5.55 12.85
C LEU A 11 14.17 -4.43 13.68
N ILE A 12 14.45 -3.27 13.07
CA ILE A 12 15.00 -2.11 13.79
C ILE A 12 14.04 -1.69 14.90
N VAL A 13 12.75 -1.50 14.61
CA VAL A 13 11.76 -1.14 15.63
C VAL A 13 11.67 -2.21 16.71
N GLY A 14 11.63 -3.49 16.33
CA GLY A 14 11.58 -4.60 17.27
C GLY A 14 12.76 -4.64 18.24
N PHE A 15 13.99 -4.68 17.72
CA PHE A 15 15.20 -4.80 18.54
C PHE A 15 15.57 -3.51 19.29
N THR A 16 15.21 -2.34 18.77
CA THR A 16 15.51 -1.07 19.47
C THR A 16 14.45 -0.70 20.49
N ALA A 17 13.16 -0.76 20.14
CA ALA A 17 12.07 -0.21 20.96
C ALA A 17 11.21 -1.28 21.66
N GLY A 18 11.45 -2.56 21.41
CA GLY A 18 10.79 -3.67 22.08
C GLY A 18 9.39 -4.02 21.55
N ILE A 19 8.77 -5.03 22.15
CA ILE A 19 7.56 -5.67 21.60
C ILE A 19 6.31 -4.78 21.62
N LYS A 20 6.16 -3.93 22.64
CA LYS A 20 5.01 -3.02 22.74
C LYS A 20 5.05 -1.95 21.65
N ALA A 21 6.23 -1.39 21.38
CA ALA A 21 6.44 -0.44 20.29
C ALA A 21 6.24 -1.10 18.92
N LEU A 22 6.73 -2.32 18.74
CA LEU A 22 6.49 -3.11 17.53
C LEU A 22 4.99 -3.34 17.27
N ALA A 23 4.21 -3.65 18.31
CA ALA A 23 2.76 -3.79 18.19
C ALA A 23 2.08 -2.48 17.74
N GLY A 24 2.48 -1.33 18.30
CA GLY A 24 1.99 -0.02 17.87
C GLY A 24 2.38 0.32 16.43
N TYR A 25 3.63 0.04 16.04
CA TYR A 25 4.14 0.21 14.68
C TYR A 25 3.34 -0.60 13.65
N LEU A 26 3.13 -1.89 13.93
CA LEU A 26 2.33 -2.77 13.07
C LEU A 26 0.88 -2.31 12.99
N GLY A 27 0.26 -1.95 14.12
CA GLY A 27 -1.11 -1.44 14.16
C GLY A 27 -1.29 -0.19 13.29
N GLY A 28 -0.37 0.78 13.39
CA GLY A 28 -0.36 1.97 12.56
C GLY A 28 -0.14 1.67 11.07
N ALA A 29 0.80 0.79 10.75
CA ALA A 29 1.10 0.38 9.37
C ALA A 29 -0.09 -0.33 8.71
N ILE A 30 -0.78 -1.22 9.44
CA ILE A 30 -1.99 -1.90 8.96
C ILE A 30 -3.11 -0.89 8.70
N PHE A 31 -3.40 -0.01 9.66
CA PHE A 31 -4.51 0.93 9.55
C PHE A 31 -4.31 1.91 8.39
N SER A 32 -3.14 2.54 8.32
CA SER A 32 -2.79 3.47 7.24
C SER A 32 -2.73 2.76 5.88
N GLY A 33 -2.06 1.61 5.81
CA GLY A 33 -1.89 0.86 4.57
C GLY A 33 -3.22 0.35 4.01
N PHE A 34 -4.14 -0.08 4.87
CA PHE A 34 -5.49 -0.51 4.46
C PHE A 34 -6.28 0.63 3.82
N LEU A 35 -6.29 1.82 4.44
CA LEU A 35 -6.97 2.99 3.89
C LEU A 35 -6.41 3.39 2.52
N PHE A 36 -5.07 3.38 2.38
CA PHE A 36 -4.42 3.67 1.10
C PHE A 36 -4.70 2.59 0.05
N ALA A 37 -4.72 1.31 0.41
CA ALA A 37 -5.00 0.24 -0.54
C ALA A 37 -6.39 0.38 -1.16
N ILE A 38 -7.41 0.69 -0.35
CA ILE A 38 -8.77 0.94 -0.84
C ILE A 38 -8.82 2.19 -1.72
N LEU A 39 -8.20 3.29 -1.26
CA LEU A 39 -8.16 4.54 -2.02
C LEU A 39 -7.56 4.33 -3.41
N MET A 40 -6.41 3.65 -3.49
CA MET A 40 -5.69 3.43 -4.75
C MET A 40 -6.46 2.52 -5.70
N ALA A 41 -7.01 1.40 -5.19
CA ALA A 41 -7.79 0.47 -5.99
C ALA A 41 -9.06 1.15 -6.56
N ASN A 42 -9.80 1.89 -5.72
CA ASN A 42 -11.04 2.54 -6.14
C ASN A 42 -10.78 3.72 -7.08
N SER A 43 -9.79 4.56 -6.78
CA SER A 43 -9.50 5.74 -7.62
C SER A 43 -9.00 5.33 -9.01
N GLY A 44 -8.07 4.37 -9.08
CA GLY A 44 -7.60 3.85 -10.37
C GLY A 44 -8.70 3.16 -11.18
N GLY A 45 -9.55 2.36 -10.52
CA GLY A 45 -10.71 1.74 -11.18
C GLY A 45 -11.74 2.76 -11.68
N LEU A 46 -11.97 3.84 -10.93
CA LEU A 46 -12.87 4.92 -11.35
C LEU A 46 -12.35 5.64 -12.60
N TRP A 47 -11.05 5.94 -12.67
CA TRP A 47 -10.46 6.59 -13.84
C TRP A 47 -10.51 5.71 -15.10
N ASP A 48 -10.21 4.40 -14.98
CA ASP A 48 -10.33 3.45 -16.09
C ASP A 48 -11.78 3.33 -16.58
N ASN A 49 -12.72 3.20 -15.64
CA ASN A 49 -14.14 3.10 -15.97
C ASN A 49 -14.69 4.39 -16.60
N ALA A 50 -14.23 5.55 -16.14
CA ALA A 50 -14.59 6.83 -16.75
C ALA A 50 -14.09 6.94 -18.19
N LYS A 51 -12.84 6.51 -18.46
CA LYS A 51 -12.28 6.43 -19.82
C LYS A 51 -13.12 5.52 -20.70
N LYS A 52 -13.40 4.29 -20.27
CA LYS A 52 -14.23 3.31 -21.01
C LYS A 52 -15.64 3.82 -21.27
N TYR A 53 -16.23 4.54 -20.32
CA TYR A 53 -17.55 5.16 -20.48
C TYR A 53 -17.56 6.21 -21.59
N ILE A 54 -16.51 7.01 -21.70
CA ILE A 54 -16.34 8.00 -22.77
C ILE A 54 -16.04 7.31 -24.11
N GLU A 55 -15.19 6.28 -24.12
CA GLU A 55 -14.91 5.46 -25.32
C GLU A 55 -16.18 4.81 -25.89
N ALA A 56 -17.17 4.50 -25.05
CA ALA A 56 -18.49 4.00 -25.47
C ALA A 56 -19.39 5.06 -26.17
N GLY A 57 -18.90 6.29 -26.37
CA GLY A 57 -19.60 7.36 -27.09
C GLY A 57 -20.24 8.42 -26.20
N ASN A 58 -20.15 8.28 -24.87
CA ASN A 58 -20.60 9.33 -23.96
C ASN A 58 -19.62 10.50 -23.96
N TYR A 59 -20.11 11.72 -23.77
CA TYR A 59 -19.29 12.94 -23.70
C TYR A 59 -18.35 13.16 -24.90
N GLY A 60 -18.83 12.84 -26.12
CA GLY A 60 -18.11 13.13 -27.37
C GLY A 60 -17.25 11.99 -27.90
N GLY A 61 -17.15 10.87 -27.19
CA GLY A 61 -16.50 9.67 -27.73
C GLY A 61 -14.99 9.76 -27.82
N THR A 62 -14.39 8.74 -28.44
CA THR A 62 -12.95 8.65 -28.68
C THR A 62 -12.40 9.84 -29.46
N GLY A 63 -11.31 10.42 -28.97
CA GLY A 63 -10.64 11.57 -29.61
C GLY A 63 -11.16 12.94 -29.18
N SER A 64 -12.27 13.00 -28.45
CA SER A 64 -12.76 14.22 -27.79
C SER A 64 -11.78 14.73 -26.72
N ASP A 65 -11.93 15.99 -26.31
CA ASP A 65 -11.13 16.54 -25.22
C ASP A 65 -11.43 15.86 -23.87
N ALA A 66 -12.68 15.41 -23.67
CA ALA A 66 -13.06 14.57 -22.53
C ALA A 66 -12.31 13.23 -22.53
N HIS A 67 -12.18 12.59 -23.69
CA HIS A 67 -11.42 11.35 -23.84
C HIS A 67 -9.93 11.56 -23.51
N LYS A 68 -9.30 12.63 -24.02
CA LYS A 68 -7.90 12.94 -23.70
C LYS A 68 -7.69 13.15 -22.19
N ALA A 69 -8.59 13.87 -21.53
CA ALA A 69 -8.53 14.08 -20.09
C ALA A 69 -8.69 12.75 -19.31
N ALA A 70 -9.61 11.89 -19.74
CA ALA A 70 -9.81 10.59 -19.11
C ALA A 70 -8.62 9.63 -19.29
N VAL A 71 -7.95 9.66 -20.44
CA VAL A 71 -6.70 8.92 -20.68
C VAL A 71 -5.60 9.36 -19.70
N VAL A 72 -5.46 10.67 -19.46
CA VAL A 72 -4.50 11.17 -18.45
C VAL A 72 -4.86 10.67 -17.06
N GLY A 73 -6.15 10.68 -16.70
CA GLY A 73 -6.63 10.15 -15.43
C GLY A 73 -6.30 8.66 -15.25
N ASP A 74 -6.56 7.84 -16.26
CA ASP A 74 -6.25 6.40 -16.22
C ASP A 74 -4.74 6.13 -16.17
N THR A 75 -3.93 6.94 -16.86
CA THR A 75 -2.46 6.86 -16.78
C THR A 75 -1.93 7.11 -15.37
N VAL A 76 -2.58 8.01 -14.60
CA VAL A 76 -2.28 8.22 -13.18
C VAL A 76 -2.83 7.07 -12.32
N GLY A 77 -3.98 6.50 -12.71
CA GLY A 77 -4.66 5.41 -12.03
C GLY A 77 -4.00 4.03 -12.17
N ASP A 78 -3.29 3.77 -13.28
CA ASP A 78 -2.65 2.47 -13.56
C ASP A 78 -1.61 2.09 -12.49
N PRO A 79 -0.64 2.96 -12.12
CA PRO A 79 0.25 2.67 -11.00
C PRO A 79 -0.48 2.45 -9.66
N PHE A 80 -1.62 3.12 -9.46
CA PHE A 80 -2.39 3.02 -8.23
C PHE A 80 -3.09 1.66 -8.11
N LYS A 81 -3.84 1.25 -9.14
CA LYS A 81 -4.65 0.01 -9.10
C LYS A 81 -3.84 -1.26 -9.38
N ASP A 82 -2.80 -1.19 -10.22
CA ASP A 82 -2.08 -2.39 -10.68
C ASP A 82 -0.74 -2.62 -9.98
N THR A 83 -0.17 -1.59 -9.33
CA THR A 83 1.14 -1.70 -8.67
C THR A 83 1.06 -1.39 -7.18
N ALA A 84 0.74 -0.16 -6.81
CA ALA A 84 0.83 0.30 -5.42
C ALA A 84 -0.26 -0.31 -4.53
N GLY A 85 -1.51 -0.32 -4.98
CA GLY A 85 -2.65 -0.89 -4.25
C GLY A 85 -2.44 -2.36 -3.88
N PRO A 86 -2.18 -3.26 -4.84
CA PRO A 86 -1.91 -4.68 -4.55
C PRO A 86 -0.67 -4.88 -3.66
N SER A 87 0.39 -4.09 -3.86
CA SER A 87 1.65 -4.22 -3.11
C SER A 87 1.50 -3.88 -1.63
N LEU A 88 0.59 -2.99 -1.24
CA LEU A 88 0.36 -2.63 0.16
C LEU A 88 -0.14 -3.83 1.00
N ASN A 89 -0.97 -4.69 0.42
CA ASN A 89 -1.44 -5.90 1.11
C ASN A 89 -0.27 -6.88 1.38
N THR A 90 0.57 -7.10 0.37
CA THR A 90 1.77 -7.94 0.51
C THR A 90 2.74 -7.34 1.52
N LEU A 91 2.93 -6.02 1.53
CA LEU A 91 3.80 -5.32 2.47
C LEU A 91 3.38 -5.58 3.92
N ILE A 92 2.10 -5.38 4.23
CA ILE A 92 1.53 -5.60 5.56
C ILE A 92 1.73 -7.06 6.00
N THR A 93 1.52 -8.00 5.08
CA THR A 93 1.68 -9.43 5.35
C THR A 93 3.13 -9.77 5.69
N VAL A 94 4.09 -9.28 4.90
CA VAL A 94 5.52 -9.52 5.14
C VAL A 94 5.96 -8.91 6.47
N MET A 95 5.54 -7.69 6.79
CA MET A 95 5.86 -7.04 8.07
C MET A 95 5.34 -7.86 9.26
N SER A 96 4.09 -8.31 9.18
CA SER A 96 3.42 -9.08 10.24
C SER A 96 4.07 -10.47 10.43
N GLN A 97 4.37 -11.16 9.34
CA GLN A 97 5.06 -12.46 9.37
C GLN A 97 6.48 -12.32 9.92
N THR A 98 7.20 -11.27 9.53
CA THR A 98 8.55 -10.99 10.05
C THR A 98 8.51 -10.72 11.54
N ALA A 99 7.61 -9.86 12.01
CA ALA A 99 7.46 -9.58 13.44
C ALA A 99 7.14 -10.84 14.25
N SER A 100 6.24 -11.69 13.75
CA SER A 100 5.88 -12.96 14.39
C SER A 100 7.07 -13.93 14.46
N LEU A 101 7.79 -14.09 13.34
CA LEU A 101 8.95 -14.98 13.26
C LEU A 101 10.08 -14.59 14.23
N PHE A 102 10.33 -13.28 14.38
CA PHE A 102 11.40 -12.77 15.22
C PHE A 102 10.96 -12.44 16.66
N ALA A 103 9.68 -12.58 17.01
CA ALA A 103 9.17 -12.22 18.32
C ALA A 103 9.94 -12.85 19.51
N PRO A 104 10.29 -14.16 19.51
CA PRO A 104 11.05 -14.75 20.61
C PRO A 104 12.45 -14.14 20.77
N LEU A 105 13.10 -13.79 19.66
CA LEU A 105 14.41 -13.15 19.65
C LEU A 105 14.34 -11.71 20.14
N ILE A 106 13.30 -10.98 19.73
CA ILE A 106 13.06 -9.59 20.14
C ILE A 106 12.80 -9.52 21.64
N ILE A 107 12.01 -10.43 22.20
CA ILE A 107 11.75 -10.49 23.67
C ILE A 107 13.06 -10.71 24.45
N THR A 108 13.97 -11.51 23.90
CA THR A 108 15.22 -11.89 24.58
C THR A 108 16.32 -10.82 24.46
N PHE A 109 16.40 -10.14 23.31
CA PHE A 109 17.54 -9.29 22.94
C PHE A 109 17.19 -7.82 22.66
N ALA A 110 15.98 -7.35 22.97
CA ALA A 110 15.62 -5.94 22.80
C ALA A 110 16.50 -5.02 23.66
N LEU A 111 16.95 -3.92 23.07
CA LEU A 111 17.85 -2.94 23.69
C LEU A 111 17.15 -2.07 24.74
N ILE A 112 15.90 -1.66 24.46
CA ILE A 112 15.07 -0.91 25.40
C ILE A 112 14.13 -1.92 26.07
N GLY A 113 14.41 -2.20 27.34
CA GLY A 113 13.59 -3.09 28.16
C GLY A 113 12.24 -2.46 28.48
N VAL A 114 11.17 -3.12 28.05
CA VAL A 114 9.84 -3.03 28.68
C VAL A 114 9.27 -4.42 28.84
#